data_AF-A0A0F2RQS4-F1
#
_entry.id   AF-A0A0F2RQS4-F1
#
_cell.length_a   1.000
_cell.length_b   1.000
_cell.length_c   1.000
_cell.angle_alpha   90.00
_cell.angle_beta   90.00
_cell.angle_gamma   90.00
#
_symmetry.space_group_name_H-M   'P 1'
#
loop_
_entity.id
_entity.type
_entity.pdbx_description
1 polymer ?
#
loop_
_entity_poly.entity_id
_entity_poly.type
_entity_poly.pdbx_seq_one_letter_code
_entity_poly.pdbx_strand_id
1 'polypeptide(L)'
;MNDHANFINIVNGSEAVRERWAAITEKAISDARDHGVTIEPNDVLSLREARLAAMGAPLDEAAYRDELLNLPALSKVAQKKAISEGDEEARAAALADLNRGREKEHYMHHTAHAARRLSEARAMGIATPPPAHDTISRDEKLRLISEVDDAATRLSLARKWGLV
;
A
#
# COMPACT_ATOMS: atom_id res chain seq x y z
N MET A 1 9.54 -22.71 -1.15
CA MET A 1 9.27 -24.17 -1.11
C MET A 1 8.05 -24.34 -0.22
N ASN A 2 6.98 -24.97 -0.70
CA ASN A 2 5.62 -24.94 -0.13
C ASN A 2 5.56 -25.46 1.33
N ASP A 3 5.56 -24.56 2.30
CA ASP A 3 5.48 -24.91 3.73
C ASP A 3 4.09 -25.39 4.17
N HIS A 4 3.11 -25.36 3.26
CA HIS A 4 1.71 -25.69 3.56
C HIS A 4 1.19 -26.90 2.78
N ALA A 5 2.06 -27.62 2.05
CA ALA A 5 1.66 -28.79 1.25
C ALA A 5 0.96 -29.87 2.09
N ASN A 6 1.46 -30.12 3.31
CA ASN A 6 0.85 -31.10 4.22
C ASN A 6 -0.56 -30.70 4.65
N PHE A 7 -0.77 -29.41 4.95
CA PHE A 7 -2.10 -28.91 5.30
C PHE A 7 -3.07 -28.99 4.12
N ILE A 8 -2.63 -28.56 2.92
CA ILE A 8 -3.44 -28.65 1.70
C ILE A 8 -3.82 -30.11 1.39
N ASN A 9 -2.90 -31.06 1.59
CA ASN A 9 -3.20 -32.48 1.43
C ASN A 9 -4.29 -32.96 2.41
N ILE A 10 -4.29 -32.48 3.66
CA ILE A 10 -5.33 -32.80 4.65
C ILE A 10 -6.68 -32.18 4.25
N VAL A 11 -6.68 -30.91 3.84
CA VAL A 11 -7.88 -30.20 3.34
C VAL A 11 -8.49 -30.92 2.13
N ASN A 12 -7.63 -31.40 1.22
CA ASN A 12 -8.09 -32.15 0.04
C ASN A 12 -8.57 -33.56 0.41
N GLY A 13 -7.96 -34.20 1.40
CA GLY A 13 -8.29 -35.56 1.85
C GLY A 13 -9.51 -35.66 2.77
N SER A 14 -10.02 -34.55 3.32
CA SER A 14 -11.16 -34.56 4.24
C SER A 14 -12.16 -33.45 3.91
N GLU A 15 -13.39 -33.85 3.58
CA GLU A 15 -14.50 -32.93 3.28
C GLU A 15 -14.82 -32.01 4.47
N ALA A 16 -14.86 -32.56 5.69
CA ALA A 16 -15.12 -31.78 6.90
C ALA A 16 -14.05 -30.70 7.17
N VAL A 17 -12.78 -30.97 6.90
CA VAL A 17 -11.70 -29.97 7.03
C VAL A 17 -11.82 -28.93 5.92
N ARG A 18 -12.21 -29.34 4.72
CA ARG A 18 -12.40 -28.45 3.57
C ARG A 18 -13.51 -27.43 3.80
N GLU A 19 -14.66 -27.87 4.30
CA GLU A 19 -15.78 -26.98 4.62
C GLU A 19 -15.40 -25.96 5.70
N ARG A 20 -14.75 -26.43 6.79
CA ARG A 20 -14.26 -25.53 7.84
C ARG A 20 -13.24 -24.54 7.31
N TRP A 21 -12.29 -24.99 6.48
CA TRP A 21 -11.29 -24.12 5.88
C TRP A 21 -11.90 -23.08 4.94
N ALA A 22 -12.90 -23.45 4.12
CA ALA A 22 -13.60 -22.52 3.25
C ALA A 22 -14.30 -21.42 4.06
N ALA A 23 -15.01 -21.78 5.13
CA ALA A 23 -15.68 -20.82 6.01
C ALA A 23 -14.71 -19.87 6.71
N ILE A 24 -13.56 -20.38 7.19
CA ILE A 24 -12.52 -19.55 7.83
C ILE A 24 -11.84 -18.63 6.80
N THR A 25 -11.61 -19.13 5.59
CA THR A 25 -11.02 -18.35 4.49
C THR A 25 -11.94 -17.20 4.09
N GLU A 26 -13.25 -17.47 3.95
CA GLU A 26 -14.24 -16.44 3.64
C GLU A 26 -14.31 -15.38 4.75
N LYS A 27 -14.30 -15.82 6.02
CA LYS A 27 -14.23 -14.92 7.17
C LYS A 27 -12.97 -14.03 7.11
N ALA A 28 -11.78 -14.62 6.88
CA ALA A 28 -10.53 -13.86 6.81
C ALA A 28 -10.50 -12.84 5.67
N ILE A 29 -11.04 -13.20 4.51
CA ILE A 29 -11.16 -12.28 3.37
C ILE A 29 -12.14 -11.14 3.70
N SER A 30 -13.25 -11.44 4.39
CA SER A 30 -14.21 -10.42 4.82
C SER A 30 -13.59 -9.49 5.85
N ASP A 31 -12.95 -10.02 6.89
CA ASP A 31 -12.30 -9.25 7.94
C ASP A 31 -11.20 -8.33 7.35
N ALA A 32 -10.39 -8.85 6.41
CA ALA A 32 -9.40 -8.03 5.70
C ALA A 32 -10.03 -6.91 4.86
N ARG A 33 -11.20 -7.17 4.25
CA ARG A 33 -11.93 -6.18 3.46
C ARG A 33 -12.44 -5.04 4.34
N ASP A 34 -12.84 -5.31 5.58
CA ASP A 34 -13.22 -4.28 6.54
C ASP A 34 -12.04 -3.35 6.89
N HIS A 35 -10.81 -3.84 6.76
CA HIS A 35 -9.59 -3.05 6.86
C HIS A 35 -9.16 -2.40 5.53
N GLY A 36 -9.96 -2.53 4.47
CA GLY A 36 -9.69 -1.94 3.15
C GLY A 36 -8.70 -2.72 2.30
N VAL A 37 -8.43 -4.00 2.63
CA VAL A 37 -7.46 -4.85 1.94
C VAL A 37 -8.13 -6.11 1.40
N THR A 38 -7.81 -6.47 0.16
CA THR A 38 -8.18 -7.77 -0.39
C THR A 38 -6.99 -8.71 -0.24
N ILE A 39 -7.18 -9.81 0.50
CA ILE A 39 -6.19 -10.90 0.62
C ILE A 39 -6.64 -12.08 -0.24
N GLU A 40 -5.67 -12.87 -0.72
CA GLU A 40 -5.95 -14.10 -1.46
C GLU A 40 -6.11 -15.30 -0.51
N PRO A 41 -6.79 -16.37 -0.92
CA PRO A 41 -6.88 -17.61 -0.13
C PRO A 41 -5.50 -18.19 0.27
N ASN A 42 -4.48 -17.95 -0.55
CA ASN A 42 -3.11 -18.37 -0.25
C ASN A 42 -2.49 -17.58 0.91
N ASP A 43 -2.86 -16.31 1.10
CA ASP A 43 -2.37 -15.50 2.21
C ASP A 43 -2.91 -16.02 3.55
N VAL A 44 -4.15 -16.52 3.54
CA VAL A 44 -4.81 -17.13 4.72
C VAL A 44 -4.05 -18.37 5.21
N LEU A 45 -3.33 -19.09 4.33
CA LEU A 45 -2.49 -20.23 4.74
C LEU A 45 -1.37 -19.82 5.71
N SER A 46 -0.96 -18.54 5.68
CA SER A 46 0.06 -18.02 6.60
C SER A 46 -0.49 -17.86 8.01
N LEU A 47 -1.81 -17.75 8.18
CA LEU A 47 -2.48 -17.67 9.48
C LEU A 47 -2.46 -19.05 10.14
N ARG A 48 -1.71 -19.17 11.23
CA ARG A 48 -1.58 -20.41 12.00
C ARG A 48 -2.91 -20.71 12.69
N GLU A 49 -3.54 -19.71 13.30
CA GLU A 49 -4.82 -19.90 13.99
C GLU A 49 -5.94 -20.35 13.05
N ALA A 50 -5.97 -19.83 11.82
CA ALA A 50 -6.92 -20.27 10.79
C ALA A 50 -6.73 -21.76 10.46
N ARG A 51 -5.49 -22.22 10.34
CA ARG A 51 -5.17 -23.64 10.08
C ARG A 51 -5.55 -24.53 11.26
N LEU A 52 -5.26 -24.11 12.49
CA LEU A 52 -5.62 -24.86 13.70
C LEU A 52 -7.14 -24.99 13.84
N ALA A 53 -7.87 -23.89 13.60
CA ALA A 53 -9.33 -23.89 13.63
C ALA A 53 -9.93 -24.80 12.54
N ALA A 54 -9.36 -24.84 11.34
CA ALA A 54 -9.80 -25.77 10.29
C ALA A 54 -9.59 -27.25 10.67
N MET A 55 -8.51 -27.52 11.42
CA MET A 55 -8.22 -28.85 11.99
C MET A 55 -9.12 -29.22 13.17
N GLY A 56 -9.98 -28.32 13.64
CA GLY A 56 -10.97 -28.56 14.71
C GLY A 56 -10.59 -28.01 16.08
N ALA A 57 -9.51 -27.24 16.20
CA ALA A 57 -9.22 -26.49 17.42
C ALA A 57 -10.20 -25.31 17.59
N PRO A 58 -10.47 -24.84 18.82
CA PRO A 58 -11.18 -23.58 19.01
C PRO A 58 -10.36 -22.42 18.43
N LEU A 59 -11.02 -21.49 17.76
CA LEU A 59 -10.36 -20.30 17.20
C LEU A 59 -10.04 -19.32 18.32
N ASP A 60 -8.75 -19.05 18.55
CA ASP A 60 -8.32 -17.92 19.37
C ASP A 60 -8.47 -16.63 18.57
N GLU A 61 -9.52 -15.86 18.86
CA GLU A 61 -9.81 -14.61 18.14
C GLU A 61 -8.73 -13.54 18.33
N ALA A 62 -8.04 -13.50 19.47
CA ALA A 62 -7.02 -12.50 19.74
C ALA A 62 -5.77 -12.80 18.91
N ALA A 63 -5.31 -14.05 18.94
CA ALA A 63 -4.17 -14.49 18.14
C ALA A 63 -4.47 -14.43 16.64
N TYR A 64 -5.68 -14.80 16.21
CA TYR A 64 -6.11 -14.69 14.82
C TYR A 64 -6.07 -13.24 14.31
N ARG A 65 -6.58 -12.28 15.09
CA ARG A 65 -6.57 -10.86 14.69
C ARG A 65 -5.16 -10.31 14.59
N ASP A 66 -4.29 -10.65 15.53
CA ASP A 66 -2.89 -10.23 15.48
C ASP A 66 -2.18 -10.82 14.26
N GLU A 67 -2.37 -12.10 13.96
CA GLU A 67 -1.83 -12.75 12.76
C GLU A 67 -2.39 -12.11 11.47
N LEU A 68 -3.69 -11.77 11.44
CA LEU A 68 -4.34 -11.11 10.31
C LEU A 68 -3.74 -9.72 10.03
N LEU A 69 -3.58 -8.90 11.07
CA LEU A 69 -3.00 -7.55 10.94
C LEU A 69 -1.52 -7.59 10.55
N ASN A 70 -0.81 -8.65 10.93
CA ASN A 70 0.59 -8.88 10.57
C ASN A 70 0.78 -9.43 9.15
N LEU A 71 -0.30 -9.73 8.40
CA LEU A 71 -0.17 -10.12 7.00
C LEU A 71 0.49 -8.98 6.19
N PRO A 72 1.42 -9.28 5.25
CA PRO A 72 2.16 -8.26 4.52
C PRO A 72 1.29 -7.24 3.77
N ALA A 73 0.11 -7.67 3.29
CA ALA A 73 -0.85 -6.82 2.59
C ALA A 73 -1.53 -5.82 3.55
N LEU A 74 -1.90 -6.28 4.75
CA LEU A 74 -2.54 -5.47 5.79
C LEU A 74 -1.54 -4.57 6.50
N SER A 75 -0.32 -5.05 6.75
CA SER A 75 0.75 -4.28 7.39
C SER A 75 1.09 -3.01 6.62
N LYS A 76 1.19 -3.06 5.28
CA LYS A 76 1.45 -1.86 4.46
C LYS A 76 0.30 -0.86 4.47
N VAL A 77 -0.94 -1.34 4.50
CA VAL A 77 -2.13 -0.47 4.53
C VAL A 77 -2.32 0.13 5.91
N ALA A 78 -2.12 -0.64 6.97
CA ALA A 78 -2.09 -0.15 8.34
C ALA A 78 -0.99 0.89 8.54
N GLN A 79 0.22 0.66 8.02
CA GLN A 79 1.32 1.61 8.07
C GLN A 79 0.97 2.91 7.30
N LYS A 80 0.37 2.80 6.12
CA LYS A 80 -0.10 3.97 5.35
C LYS A 80 -1.20 4.74 6.09
N LYS A 81 -2.12 4.04 6.74
CA LYS A 81 -3.19 4.65 7.54
C LYS A 81 -2.60 5.37 8.76
N ALA A 82 -1.70 4.74 9.51
CA ALA A 82 -1.02 5.36 10.65
C ALA A 82 -0.24 6.63 10.23
N ILE A 83 0.47 6.58 9.10
CA ILE A 83 1.15 7.77 8.54
C ILE A 83 0.14 8.87 8.19
N SER A 84 -1.02 8.53 7.62
CA SER A 84 -2.06 9.51 7.28
C SER A 84 -2.77 10.10 8.51
N GLU A 85 -2.84 9.34 9.60
CA GLU A 85 -3.40 9.76 10.88
C GLU A 85 -2.42 10.60 11.73
N GLY A 86 -1.16 10.74 11.27
CA GLY A 86 -0.17 11.62 11.86
C GLY A 86 0.77 10.95 12.86
N ASP A 87 0.85 9.61 12.87
CA ASP A 87 1.79 8.88 13.72
C ASP A 87 3.24 9.10 13.27
N GLU A 88 4.01 9.83 14.09
CA GLU A 88 5.41 10.15 13.85
C GLU A 88 6.32 8.91 13.94
N GLU A 89 6.00 7.94 14.80
CA GLU A 89 6.79 6.71 14.93
C GLU A 89 6.60 5.81 13.71
N ALA A 90 5.36 5.64 13.24
CA ALA A 90 5.07 4.92 12.02
C ALA A 90 5.75 5.56 10.79
N ARG A 91 5.79 6.89 10.73
CA ARG A 91 6.49 7.64 9.68
C ARG A 91 8.01 7.45 9.76
N ALA A 92 8.59 7.47 10.95
CA ALA A 92 10.02 7.25 11.15
C ALA A 92 10.44 5.81 10.78
N ALA A 93 9.65 4.82 11.19
CA ALA A 93 9.87 3.42 10.83
C ALA A 93 9.80 3.20 9.32
N ALA A 94 8.79 3.78 8.65
CA ALA A 94 8.65 3.70 7.20
C ALA A 94 9.81 4.36 6.44
N LEU A 95 10.32 5.50 6.95
CA LEU A 95 11.52 6.15 6.41
C LEU A 95 12.78 5.30 6.61
N ALA A 96 12.93 4.65 7.77
CA ALA A 96 14.04 3.75 8.04
C ALA A 96 14.04 2.54 7.09
N ASP A 97 12.86 1.95 6.84
CA ASP A 97 12.68 0.88 5.86
C ASP A 97 13.02 1.33 4.43
N LEU A 98 12.54 2.51 4.01
CA LEU A 98 12.86 3.12 2.71
C LEU A 98 14.34 3.41 2.52
N ASN A 99 15.06 3.67 3.61
CA ASN A 99 16.49 3.99 3.59
C ASN A 99 17.37 2.77 3.84
N ARG A 100 16.79 1.60 4.13
CA ARG A 100 17.53 0.38 4.43
C ARG A 100 18.40 -0.01 3.23
N GLY A 101 19.70 -0.14 3.47
CA GLY A 101 20.66 -0.54 2.45
C GLY A 101 21.22 0.61 1.59
N ARG A 102 20.78 1.87 1.79
CA ARG A 102 21.33 3.05 1.10
C ARG A 102 22.86 3.14 1.19
N GLU A 103 23.40 2.82 2.37
CA GLU A 103 24.85 2.90 2.62
C GLU A 103 25.68 1.89 1.81
N LYS A 104 25.03 0.86 1.25
CA LYS A 104 25.67 -0.18 0.44
C LYS A 104 25.42 0.00 -1.06
N GLU A 105 24.74 1.08 -1.47
CA GLU A 105 24.41 1.33 -2.88
C GLU A 105 25.65 1.76 -3.68
N HIS A 106 25.83 1.14 -4.85
CA HIS A 106 26.90 1.50 -5.77
C HIS A 106 26.61 2.88 -6.42
N TYR A 107 27.64 3.72 -6.56
CA TYR A 107 27.46 5.12 -6.96
C TYR A 107 26.70 5.31 -8.28
N MET A 108 26.89 4.40 -9.25
CA MET A 108 26.25 4.47 -10.57
C MET A 108 24.73 4.29 -10.54
N HIS A 109 24.19 3.64 -9.50
CA HIS A 109 22.75 3.41 -9.37
C HIS A 109 22.09 4.35 -8.36
N HIS A 110 22.85 5.25 -7.73
CA HIS A 110 22.39 6.12 -6.67
C HIS A 110 21.20 7.01 -7.10
N THR A 111 21.20 7.52 -8.35
CA THR A 111 20.10 8.35 -8.88
C THR A 111 18.82 7.52 -9.12
N ALA A 112 18.96 6.33 -9.69
CA ALA A 112 17.84 5.43 -9.94
C ALA A 112 17.21 4.91 -8.63
N HIS A 113 18.03 4.52 -7.65
CA HIS A 113 17.56 4.11 -6.33
C HIS A 113 16.91 5.27 -5.55
N ALA A 114 17.46 6.48 -5.64
CA ALA A 114 16.85 7.67 -5.06
C ALA A 114 15.47 7.97 -5.68
N ALA A 115 15.33 7.87 -7.01
CA ALA A 115 14.06 8.06 -7.69
C ALA A 115 13.02 7.01 -7.27
N ARG A 116 13.42 5.74 -7.15
CA ARG A 116 12.55 4.65 -6.66
C ARG A 116 12.08 4.91 -5.23
N ARG A 117 13.00 5.25 -4.32
CA ARG A 117 12.69 5.59 -2.92
C ARG A 117 11.76 6.80 -2.80
N LEU A 118 11.98 7.84 -3.60
CA LEU A 118 11.08 9.00 -3.66
C LEU A 118 9.68 8.63 -4.15
N SER A 119 9.58 7.75 -5.14
CA SER A 119 8.29 7.25 -5.63
C SER A 119 7.55 6.44 -4.56
N GLU A 120 8.25 5.53 -3.89
CA GLU A 120 7.72 4.72 -2.79
C GLU A 120 7.30 5.59 -1.59
N ALA A 121 8.10 6.60 -1.22
CA ALA A 121 7.76 7.55 -0.16
C ALA A 121 6.50 8.37 -0.48
N ARG A 122 6.27 8.73 -1.75
CA ARG A 122 5.03 9.39 -2.19
C ARG A 122 3.84 8.44 -2.13
N ALA A 123 4.00 7.20 -2.55
CA ALA A 123 2.93 6.19 -2.49
C ALA A 123 2.44 5.94 -1.05
N MET A 124 3.34 6.05 -0.06
CA MET A 124 3.05 5.96 1.37
C MET A 124 2.56 7.28 1.99
N GLY A 125 2.49 8.38 1.24
CA GLY A 125 2.06 9.69 1.76
C GLY A 125 3.09 10.42 2.62
N ILE A 126 4.34 9.94 2.66
CA ILE A 126 5.43 10.52 3.46
C ILE A 126 6.02 11.76 2.77
N ALA A 127 6.10 11.70 1.44
CA ALA A 127 6.62 12.77 0.59
C ALA A 127 5.51 13.42 -0.22
N THR A 128 5.58 14.75 -0.38
CA THR A 128 4.62 15.51 -1.18
C THR A 128 4.65 15.07 -2.66
N PRO A 129 3.48 14.96 -3.31
CA PRO A 129 3.41 14.74 -4.75
C PRO A 129 4.18 15.84 -5.49
N PRO A 130 4.83 15.54 -6.62
CA PRO A 130 5.37 16.61 -7.47
C PRO A 130 4.23 17.54 -7.88
N PRO A 131 4.47 18.86 -8.02
CA PRO A 131 3.48 19.76 -8.59
C PRO A 131 3.06 19.18 -9.95
N ALA A 132 1.75 19.11 -10.20
CA ALA A 132 1.24 18.61 -11.47
C ALA A 132 1.94 19.36 -12.61
N HIS A 133 2.57 18.61 -13.52
CA HIS A 133 3.08 19.21 -14.74
C HIS A 133 1.89 19.86 -15.44
N ASP A 134 2.00 21.17 -15.65
CA ASP A 134 0.97 21.97 -16.30
C ASP A 134 0.83 21.42 -17.73
N THR A 135 -0.17 20.56 -17.96
CA THR A 135 -0.39 19.82 -19.21
C THR A 135 -0.85 20.73 -20.35
N ILE A 136 -1.14 21.99 -20.03
CA ILE A 136 -1.63 22.98 -20.97
C ILE A 136 -0.46 23.44 -21.84
N SER A 137 -0.62 23.27 -23.15
CA SER A 137 0.35 23.71 -24.15
C SER A 137 0.54 25.24 -24.09
N ARG A 138 1.70 25.74 -24.54
CA ARG A 138 1.99 27.18 -24.55
C ARG A 138 0.94 27.98 -25.32
N ASP A 139 0.49 27.44 -26.45
CA ASP A 139 -0.49 28.08 -27.33
C ASP A 139 -1.87 28.14 -26.68
N GLU A 140 -2.23 27.09 -25.94
CA GLU A 140 -3.50 27.03 -25.20
C GLU A 140 -3.49 27.97 -23.98
N LYS A 141 -2.34 28.14 -23.32
CA LYS A 141 -2.15 29.17 -22.28
C LYS A 141 -2.27 30.59 -22.84
N LEU A 142 -1.74 30.86 -24.04
CA LEU A 142 -1.88 32.17 -24.70
C LEU A 142 -3.32 32.45 -25.10
N ARG A 143 -4.04 31.43 -25.57
CA ARG A 143 -5.47 31.52 -25.88
C ARG A 143 -6.30 31.84 -24.64
N LEU A 144 -6.08 31.11 -23.54
CA LEU A 144 -6.76 31.35 -22.26
C LEU A 144 -6.51 32.77 -21.73
N ILE A 145 -5.29 33.28 -21.84
CA ILE A 145 -4.94 34.66 -21.43
C ILE A 145 -5.59 35.70 -22.36
N SER A 146 -5.76 35.39 -23.65
CA SER A 146 -6.42 36.29 -24.60
C SER A 146 -7.93 36.42 -24.34
N GLU A 147 -8.54 35.41 -23.72
CA GLU A 147 -9.96 35.38 -23.36
C GLU A 147 -10.25 36.08 -22.01
N VAL A 148 -9.23 36.50 -21.26
CA VAL A 148 -9.41 37.23 -19.98
C VAL A 148 -9.51 38.73 -20.23
N ASP A 149 -10.67 39.34 -19.96
CA ASP A 149 -10.93 40.76 -20.19
C ASP A 149 -10.11 41.70 -19.30
N ASP A 150 -9.84 41.32 -18.05
CA ASP A 150 -9.08 42.14 -17.10
C ASP A 150 -7.57 42.06 -17.35
N ALA A 151 -6.96 43.21 -17.66
CA ALA A 151 -5.54 43.33 -17.97
C ALA A 151 -4.63 42.97 -16.79
N ALA A 152 -5.06 43.23 -15.55
CA ALA A 152 -4.26 42.90 -14.36
C ALA A 152 -4.22 41.38 -14.13
N THR A 153 -5.38 40.73 -14.22
CA THR A 153 -5.50 39.27 -14.13
C THR A 153 -4.74 38.59 -15.28
N ARG A 154 -4.81 39.13 -16.50
CA ARG A 154 -4.07 38.67 -17.68
C ARG A 154 -2.55 38.65 -17.45
N LEU A 155 -1.99 39.75 -16.97
CA LEU A 155 -0.56 39.87 -16.66
C LEU A 155 -0.13 38.94 -15.52
N SER A 156 -0.97 38.76 -14.50
CA SER A 156 -0.69 37.86 -13.39
C SER A 156 -0.60 36.39 -13.83
N LEU A 157 -1.51 35.96 -14.71
CA LEU A 157 -1.54 34.62 -15.30
C LEU A 157 -0.37 34.39 -16.25
N ALA A 158 -0.02 35.39 -17.06
CA ALA A 158 1.15 35.34 -17.95
C ALA A 158 2.45 35.12 -17.18
N ARG A 159 2.64 35.83 -16.05
CA ARG A 159 3.80 35.65 -15.16
C ARG A 159 3.78 34.29 -14.47
N LYS A 160 2.62 33.85 -13.96
CA LYS A 160 2.45 32.54 -13.31
C LYS A 160 2.80 31.38 -14.26
N TRP A 161 2.51 31.54 -15.54
CA TRP A 161 2.79 30.54 -16.57
C TRP A 161 4.12 30.73 -17.31
N GLY A 162 4.94 31.73 -16.94
CA GLY A 162 6.25 31.96 -17.53
C GLY A 162 6.21 32.39 -19.00
N LEU A 163 5.14 33.07 -19.41
CA LEU A 163 4.93 33.53 -20.79
C LEU A 163 5.55 34.91 -21.06
N VAL A 164 5.83 35.68 -19.99
CA VAL A 164 6.46 37.01 -19.99
C VAL A 164 7.42 37.11 -18.82
#